data_AF-A0A7C5U3X8-F1
#
_entry.id   AF-A0A7C5U3X8-F1
#
_cell.length_a   1.000
_cell.length_b   1.000
_cell.length_c   1.000
_cell.angle_alpha   90.00
_cell.angle_beta   90.00
_cell.angle_gamma   90.00
#
_symmetry.space_group_name_H-M   'P 1'
#
loop_
_entity.id
_entity.type
_entity.pdbx_description
1 polymer ?
#
loop_
_entity_poly.entity_id
_entity_poly.type
_entity_poly.pdbx_seq_one_letter_code
_entity_poly.pdbx_strand_id
1 'polypeptide(L)' 'VFNLRYQGMAVNDYAFEGKLVKGVSRCTTVLKKTSQGWRILHEHYSRVPEGFSSD' A
#
# COMPACT_ATOMS: atom_id res chain seq x y z
N VAL A 1 6.03 -4.39 -10.74
CA VAL A 1 5.41 -4.92 -9.50
C VAL A 1 6.41 -4.74 -8.38
N PHE A 2 5.99 -4.27 -7.22
CA PHE A 2 6.85 -4.08 -6.05
C PHE A 2 6.10 -4.43 -4.75
N ASN A 3 6.83 -4.68 -3.66
CA ASN A 3 6.23 -4.88 -2.35
C ASN A 3 6.26 -3.57 -1.56
N LEU A 4 5.10 -3.12 -1.08
CA LEU A 4 4.97 -1.96 -0.21
C LEU A 4 4.85 -2.43 1.24
N ARG A 5 5.81 -2.04 2.08
CA ARG A 5 5.74 -2.21 3.54
C ARG A 5 5.23 -0.91 4.15
N TYR A 6 4.23 -1.00 5.01
CA TYR A 6 3.63 0.17 5.65
C TYR A 6 3.34 -0.09 7.12
N GLN A 7 3.41 0.98 7.90
CA GLN A 7 3.05 1.02 9.31
C GLN A 7 2.38 2.37 9.62
N GLY A 8 1.38 2.36 10.49
CA GLY A 8 0.69 3.56 10.93
C GLY A 8 -0.29 3.28 12.05
N MET A 9 -1.07 4.30 12.42
CA MET A 9 -2.15 4.20 13.39
C MET A 9 -3.46 4.59 12.71
N ALA A 10 -4.41 3.67 12.67
CA ALA A 10 -5.79 4.00 12.33
C ALA A 10 -6.44 4.56 13.60
N VAL A 11 -6.90 5.81 13.53
CA VAL A 11 -7.61 6.48 14.61
C VAL A 11 -9.09 6.51 14.27
N ASN A 12 -9.92 6.04 15.20
CA ASN A 12 -11.36 6.21 15.14
C ASN A 12 -11.74 7.39 16.03
N ASP A 13 -12.04 8.53 15.39
CA ASP A 13 -12.39 9.77 16.08
C ASP A 13 -13.70 9.68 16.86
N TYR A 14 -14.60 8.78 16.49
CA TYR A 14 -15.87 8.60 17.19
C TYR A 14 -15.71 7.83 18.51
N ALA A 15 -14.86 6.81 18.53
CA ALA A 15 -14.63 5.97 19.71
C ALA A 15 -13.43 6.42 20.55
N PHE A 16 -12.65 7.40 20.09
CA PHE A 16 -11.34 7.79 20.67
C PHE A 16 -10.38 6.60 20.81
N GLU A 17 -10.41 5.69 19.83
CA GLU A 17 -9.58 4.49 19.81
C GLU A 17 -8.50 4.56 18.73
N GLY A 18 -7.31 4.06 19.04
CA GLY A 18 -6.19 3.92 18.10
C GLY A 18 -5.83 2.46 17.89
N LYS A 19 -5.68 2.04 16.64
CA LYS A 19 -5.20 0.71 16.27
C LYS A 19 -3.93 0.81 15.44
N LEU A 20 -2.87 0.14 15.90
CA LEU A 20 -1.65 -0.02 15.10
C LEU A 20 -1.97 -0.87 13.87
N VAL A 21 -1.61 -0.37 12.69
CA VAL A 21 -1.71 -1.09 11.43
C VAL A 21 -0.30 -1.27 10.90
N LYS A 22 0.09 -2.52 10.61
CA LYS A 22 1.34 -2.86 9.95
C LYS A 22 1.09 -3.96 8.93
N GLY A 23 1.76 -3.91 7.78
CA GLY A 23 1.56 -4.91 6.75
C GLY A 23 2.47 -4.79 5.54
N VAL A 24 2.34 -5.78 4.67
CA VAL A 24 2.99 -5.82 3.35
C VAL A 24 1.90 -6.03 2.30
N SER A 25 1.95 -5.24 1.23
CA SER A 25 1.07 -5.38 0.07
C SER A 25 1.90 -5.62 -1.18
N ARG A 26 1.46 -6.54 -2.04
CA ARG A 26 1.97 -6.62 -3.41
C ARG A 26 1.28 -5.54 -4.23
N CYS A 27 2.08 -4.73 -4.92
CA CYS A 27 1.60 -3.56 -5.63
C CYS A 27 1.93 -3.68 -7.12
N THR A 28 0.92 -3.49 -7.95
CA THR A 28 1.05 -3.36 -9.40
C THR A 28 0.57 -1.98 -9.80
N THR A 29 1.47 -1.15 -10.32
CA THR A 29 1.18 0.20 -10.80
C THR A 29 1.37 0.24 -12.32
N VAL A 30 0.34 0.72 -13.03
CA VAL A 30 0.40 0.99 -14.47
C VAL A 30 0.64 2.48 -14.66
N LEU A 31 1.73 2.81 -15.35
CA LEU A 31 2.13 4.19 -15.61
C LEU A 31 1.94 4.55 -17.09
N LYS A 32 1.52 5.78 -17.36
CA LYS A 32 1.52 6.39 -18.69
C LYS A 32 2.48 7.56 -18.75
N LYS A 33 3.33 7.59 -19.77
CA LYS A 33 4.18 8.74 -20.07
C LYS A 33 3.33 9.83 -20.74
N THR A 34 3.45 11.05 -20.23
CA THR A 34 2.83 12.27 -20.77
C THR A 34 3.92 13.30 -21.07
N SER A 35 3.55 14.41 -21.71
CA SER A 35 4.46 15.54 -21.93
C SER A 35 4.96 16.18 -20.63
N GLN A 36 4.24 16.01 -19.53
CA GLN A 36 4.61 16.51 -18.20
C GLN A 36 5.21 15.43 -17.29
N GLY A 37 5.61 14.29 -17.85
CA GLY A 37 6.20 13.18 -17.10
C GLY A 37 5.26 11.98 -16.94
N TRP A 38 5.56 11.10 -16.00
CA TRP A 38 4.79 9.88 -15.77
C TRP A 38 3.58 10.15 -14.88
N ARG A 39 2.44 9.56 -15.24
CA ARG A 39 1.20 9.60 -14.46
C ARG A 39 0.74 8.18 -14.17
N ILE A 40 0.19 7.97 -12.98
CA ILE A 40 -0.44 6.70 -12.59
C ILE A 40 -1.78 6.60 -13.31
N LEU A 41 -1.99 5.49 -14.04
CA LEU A 41 -3.28 5.17 -14.64
C LEU A 41 -4.11 4.25 -13.76
N HIS A 42 -3.45 3.27 -13.13
CA HIS A 42 -4.12 2.25 -12.34
C HIS A 42 -3.16 1.66 -11.31
N GLU A 43 -3.70 1.31 -10.14
CA GLU A 43 -2.99 0.62 -9.08
C GLU A 43 -3.85 -0.52 -8.53
N HIS A 44 -3.19 -1.65 -8.28
CA HIS A 44 -3.78 -2.80 -7.62
C HIS A 44 -2.93 -3.16 -6.40
N TYR A 45 -3.59 -3.26 -5.23
CA TYR A 45 -2.99 -3.65 -3.96
C TYR A 45 -3.61 -4.95 -3.48
N SER A 46 -2.80 -5.98 -3.27
CA SER A 46 -3.26 -7.24 -2.69
C SER A 46 -2.49 -7.57 -1.41
N ARG A 47 -3.25 -8.06 -0.42
CA ARG A 47 -2.68 -8.49 0.86
C ARG A 47 -1.75 -9.66 0.64
N VAL A 48 -0.59 -9.61 1.27
CA VAL A 48 0.36 -10.71 1.25
C VAL A 48 0.06 -11.66 2.42
N PRO A 49 0.15 -13.00 2.26
CA PRO A 49 -0.04 -13.95 3.35
C PRO A 49 0.91 -13.69 4.53
N GLU A 50 0.46 -14.03 5.73
CA GLU A 50 1.31 -13.99 6.92
C GLU A 50 2.51 -14.93 6.77
N GLY A 51 3.70 -14.49 7.18
CA GLY A 51 4.94 -15.26 7.03
C GLY A 51 5.64 -15.12 5.67
N PHE A 52 5.14 -14.30 4.75
CA PHE A 52 5.86 -14.00 3.52
C PHE A 52 7.16 -13.24 3.81
N SER A 53 8.29 -13.95 3.73
CA SER A 53 9.60 -13.34 3.59
C SER A 53 9.85 -13.03 2.11
N SER A 54 10.43 -11.86 1.83
CA SER A 54 10.84 -11.47 0.47
C SER A 54 12.35 -11.50 0.31
N ASP A 55 13.03 -12.34 1.10
CA ASP A 55 14.48 -12.56 0.98
C ASP A 55 14.84 -13.03 -0.43
#